data_AF-A0A673H594-F1
#
_entry.id   AF-A0A673H594-F1
#
_cell.length_a   1.000
_cell.length_b   1.000
_cell.length_c   1.000
_cell.angle_alpha   90.00
_cell.angle_beta   90.00
_cell.angle_gamma   90.00
#
_symmetry.space_group_name_H-M   'P 1'
#
loop_
_entity.id
_entity.type
_entity.pdbx_description
1 polymer ?
#
loop_
_entity_poly.entity_id
_entity_poly.type
_entity_poly.pdbx_seq_one_letter_code
_entity_poly.pdbx_strand_id
1 'polypeptide(L)'
;HFPRTRPGQDLFCNSDCRQQGKSVCYSVNWTAGDTQLEVLNASTGKRRDSGAPSRLCKHALFARWIRLYRKLVVRGASGTPLYCEAKQAAGTYQTVKLQWLKGLQEAGLGTWVRKPPEQENFTLTV
;
A
#
# COMPACT_ATOMS: atom_id res chain seq x y z
N HIS A 1 -7.68 21.80 -5.27
CA HIS A 1 -8.62 21.02 -4.44
C HIS A 1 -8.66 19.60 -5.01
N PHE A 2 -8.38 18.56 -4.24
CA PHE A 2 -8.54 17.17 -4.72
C PHE A 2 -10.01 16.78 -4.53
N PRO A 3 -10.75 16.46 -5.60
CA PRO A 3 -12.16 16.15 -5.50
C PRO A 3 -12.35 14.78 -4.83
N ARG A 4 -13.47 14.64 -4.11
CA ARG A 4 -13.91 13.34 -3.60
C ARG A 4 -14.39 12.50 -4.77
N THR A 5 -13.67 11.42 -5.09
CA THR A 5 -14.11 10.44 -6.08
C THR A 5 -15.41 9.78 -5.63
N ARG A 6 -16.43 9.78 -6.50
CA ARG A 6 -17.67 9.02 -6.33
C ARG A 6 -17.71 7.93 -7.40
N PRO A 7 -17.19 6.72 -7.13
CA PRO A 7 -17.29 5.62 -8.09
C PRO A 7 -18.76 5.22 -8.27
N GLY A 8 -19.08 4.66 -9.44
CA GLY A 8 -20.38 4.03 -9.69
C GLY A 8 -20.64 2.94 -8.65
N GLN A 9 -21.89 2.84 -8.20
CA GLN A 9 -22.34 1.82 -7.25
C GLN A 9 -23.35 0.93 -7.97
N ASP A 10 -22.83 -0.04 -8.71
CA ASP A 10 -23.64 -0.98 -9.47
C ASP A 10 -23.69 -2.34 -8.76
N LEU A 11 -24.85 -2.98 -8.83
CA LEU A 11 -25.07 -4.33 -8.30
C LEU A 11 -24.98 -5.34 -9.43
N PHE A 12 -24.35 -6.49 -9.16
CA PHE A 12 -24.37 -7.63 -10.08
C PHE A 12 -25.68 -8.40 -9.93
N CYS A 13 -26.25 -8.87 -11.06
CA CYS A 13 -27.54 -9.59 -11.06
C CYS A 13 -27.50 -10.91 -10.28
N ASN A 14 -26.34 -11.56 -10.18
CA ASN A 14 -26.13 -12.71 -9.31
C ASN A 14 -25.32 -12.27 -8.09
N SER A 15 -25.95 -12.33 -6.93
CA SER A 15 -25.29 -12.08 -5.65
C SER A 15 -24.80 -13.39 -5.05
N ASP A 16 -23.57 -13.42 -4.57
CA ASP A 16 -23.04 -14.60 -3.89
C ASP A 16 -23.81 -14.87 -2.59
N CYS A 17 -24.19 -16.12 -2.39
CA CYS A 17 -24.79 -16.55 -1.13
C CYS A 17 -23.76 -16.45 0.00
N ARG A 18 -24.20 -16.03 1.19
CA ARG A 18 -23.35 -16.01 2.38
C ARG A 18 -22.88 -17.44 2.71
N GLN A 19 -21.60 -17.70 2.50
CA GLN A 19 -20.97 -18.95 2.90
C GLN A 19 -20.73 -18.95 4.43
N GLN A 20 -21.25 -19.96 5.12
CA GLN A 20 -20.97 -20.16 6.56
C GLN A 20 -19.74 -21.05 6.70
N GLY A 21 -18.65 -20.51 7.25
CA GLY A 21 -17.39 -21.24 7.44
C GLY A 21 -16.28 -20.36 7.99
N LYS A 22 -15.18 -20.98 8.46
CA LYS A 22 -13.99 -20.24 8.89
C LYS A 22 -13.32 -19.63 7.66
N SER A 23 -13.02 -18.32 7.71
CA SER A 23 -12.25 -17.66 6.65
C SER A 23 -10.85 -18.27 6.57
N VAL A 24 -10.36 -18.49 5.34
CA VAL A 24 -9.07 -19.11 5.15
C VAL A 24 -7.96 -18.08 5.37
N CYS A 25 -6.91 -18.46 6.11
CA CYS A 25 -5.80 -17.57 6.47
C CYS A 25 -4.76 -17.43 5.34
N TYR A 26 -5.21 -17.32 4.09
CA TYR A 26 -4.34 -17.03 2.96
C TYR A 26 -4.90 -15.89 2.10
N SER A 27 -3.99 -15.18 1.45
CA SER A 27 -4.30 -14.12 0.48
C SER A 27 -3.62 -14.45 -0.84
N VAL A 28 -4.38 -14.39 -1.93
CA VAL A 28 -3.86 -14.61 -3.28
C VAL A 28 -3.83 -13.28 -4.00
N ASN A 29 -2.73 -12.96 -4.68
CA ASN A 29 -2.61 -11.76 -5.50
C ASN A 29 -1.96 -12.06 -6.86
N TRP A 30 -2.36 -11.25 -7.85
CA TRP A 30 -1.83 -11.28 -9.21
C TRP A 30 -1.97 -9.89 -9.83
N THR A 31 -1.03 -9.53 -10.69
CA THR A 31 -1.06 -8.31 -11.50
C THR A 31 -0.82 -8.69 -12.94
N ALA A 32 -1.44 -7.97 -13.88
CA ALA A 32 -1.21 -8.17 -15.30
C ALA A 32 0.29 -8.18 -15.62
N GLY A 33 0.74 -9.24 -16.30
CA GLY A 33 2.15 -9.49 -16.61
C GLY A 33 2.87 -10.43 -15.65
N ASP A 34 2.29 -10.79 -14.50
CA ASP A 34 2.84 -11.86 -13.66
C ASP A 34 2.63 -13.22 -14.32
N THR A 35 3.67 -14.06 -14.28
CA THR A 35 3.61 -15.42 -14.83
C THR A 35 2.86 -16.40 -13.92
N GLN A 36 2.76 -16.11 -12.63
CA GLN A 36 2.16 -17.00 -11.61
C GLN A 36 1.47 -16.18 -10.51
N LEU A 37 0.52 -16.82 -9.82
CA LEU A 37 -0.13 -16.28 -8.62
C LEU A 37 0.85 -16.23 -7.45
N GLU A 38 0.78 -15.18 -6.63
CA GLU A 38 1.47 -15.14 -5.35
C GLU A 38 0.48 -15.46 -4.21
N VAL A 39 0.78 -16.50 -3.44
CA VAL A 39 -0.02 -16.93 -2.28
C VAL A 39 0.71 -16.58 -0.98
N LEU A 40 0.06 -15.79 -0.13
CA LEU A 40 0.58 -15.32 1.15
C LEU A 40 -0.17 -15.97 2.31
N ASN A 41 0.53 -16.22 3.42
CA ASN A 41 -0.12 -16.47 4.70
C ASN A 41 -0.54 -15.12 5.31
N ALA A 42 -1.84 -14.94 5.52
CA ALA A 42 -2.41 -13.65 5.93
C ALA A 42 -1.97 -13.23 7.34
N SER A 43 -1.60 -14.16 8.23
CA SER A 43 -1.14 -13.82 9.58
C SER A 43 0.32 -13.34 9.60
N THR A 44 1.15 -13.84 8.69
CA THR A 44 2.59 -13.49 8.63
C THR A 44 2.90 -12.41 7.59
N GLY A 45 2.04 -12.22 6.60
CA GLY A 45 2.28 -11.34 5.45
C GLY A 45 3.38 -11.83 4.51
N LYS A 46 3.78 -13.09 4.61
CA LYS A 46 4.87 -13.71 3.82
C LYS A 46 4.32 -14.79 2.89
N ARG A 47 5.10 -15.11 1.86
CA ARG A 47 4.76 -16.16 0.89
C ARG A 47 4.63 -17.51 1.57
N ARG A 48 3.58 -18.26 1.20
CA ARG A 48 3.25 -19.55 1.83
C ARG A 48 4.26 -20.65 1.48
N ASP A 49 4.79 -20.63 0.27
CA ASP A 49 5.69 -21.64 -0.27
C ASP A 49 7.12 -21.54 0.28
N SER A 50 7.61 -20.31 0.43
CA SER A 50 9.03 -19.99 0.65
C SER A 50 9.29 -19.22 1.94
N GLY A 51 8.25 -18.66 2.58
CA GLY A 51 8.40 -17.73 3.69
C GLY A 51 9.03 -16.38 3.30
N ALA A 52 9.28 -16.15 2.02
CA ALA A 52 9.89 -14.91 1.54
C ALA A 52 8.92 -13.71 1.62
N PRO A 53 9.43 -12.47 1.67
CA PRO A 53 8.59 -11.28 1.58
C PRO A 53 7.77 -11.25 0.28
N SER A 54 6.53 -10.74 0.36
CA SER A 54 5.68 -10.53 -0.82
C SER A 54 6.28 -9.51 -1.77
N ARG A 55 6.03 -9.68 -3.07
CA ARG A 55 6.32 -8.65 -4.10
C ARG A 55 5.56 -7.32 -3.86
N LEU A 56 4.49 -7.37 -3.07
CA LEU A 56 3.66 -6.22 -2.67
C LEU A 56 4.09 -5.62 -1.32
N CYS A 57 5.12 -6.16 -0.66
CA CYS A 57 5.57 -5.58 0.61
C CYS A 57 6.16 -4.17 0.39
N LYS A 58 6.18 -3.36 1.47
CA LYS A 58 6.71 -1.98 1.44
C LYS A 58 8.09 -1.91 0.80
N HIS A 59 8.97 -2.85 1.15
CA HIS A 59 10.35 -2.91 0.66
C HIS A 59 10.42 -3.15 -0.86
N ALA A 60 9.67 -4.13 -1.39
CA ALA A 60 9.65 -4.43 -2.81
C ALA A 60 9.05 -3.29 -3.66
N LEU A 61 7.97 -2.66 -3.18
CA LEU A 61 7.38 -1.49 -3.84
C LEU A 61 8.33 -0.29 -3.81
N PHE A 62 9.01 -0.07 -2.69
CA PHE A 62 10.00 1.01 -2.58
C PHE A 62 11.19 0.79 -3.51
N ALA A 63 11.67 -0.45 -3.65
CA ALA A 63 12.73 -0.79 -4.61
C ALA A 63 12.34 -0.47 -6.06
N ARG A 64 11.12 -0.79 -6.45
CA ARG A 64 10.59 -0.41 -7.77
C ARG A 64 10.49 1.12 -7.93
N TRP A 65 10.02 1.82 -6.90
CA TRP A 65 9.95 3.28 -6.91
C TRP A 65 11.32 3.94 -7.05
N ILE A 66 12.33 3.49 -6.29
CA ILE A 66 13.70 4.02 -6.38
C ILE A 66 14.29 3.84 -7.79
N ARG A 67 14.05 2.68 -8.42
CA ARG A 67 14.49 2.44 -9.80
C ARG A 67 13.88 3.46 -10.79
N LEU A 68 12.64 3.85 -10.59
CA LEU A 68 11.97 4.87 -11.41
C LEU A 68 12.47 6.28 -11.06
N TYR A 69 12.58 6.60 -9.77
CA TYR A 69 13.06 7.89 -9.29
C TYR A 69 14.44 8.24 -9.83
N ARG A 70 15.39 7.28 -9.79
CA ARG A 70 16.74 7.44 -10.35
C ARG A 70 16.74 7.64 -11.87
N LYS A 71 15.77 7.08 -12.60
CA LYS A 71 15.67 7.25 -14.05
C LYS A 71 15.07 8.58 -14.47
N LEU A 72 14.09 9.07 -13.72
CA LEU A 72 13.24 10.20 -14.13
C LEU A 72 13.64 11.53 -13.50
N VAL A 73 14.03 11.52 -12.22
CA VAL A 73 14.18 12.75 -11.43
C VAL A 73 15.65 13.08 -11.19
N VAL A 74 16.48 12.06 -11.02
CA VAL A 74 17.83 12.22 -10.48
C VAL A 74 18.86 11.62 -11.42
N ARG A 75 19.29 12.39 -12.44
CA ARG A 75 20.58 12.14 -13.08
C ARG A 75 21.68 12.72 -12.18
N GLY A 76 22.15 11.94 -11.20
CA GLY A 76 23.39 12.26 -10.46
C GLY A 76 23.30 12.63 -8.97
N ALA A 77 22.15 12.55 -8.29
CA ALA A 77 22.15 12.70 -6.83
C ALA A 77 22.69 11.44 -6.13
N SER A 78 23.51 11.70 -5.12
CA SER A 78 24.08 10.72 -4.21
C SER A 78 23.09 10.40 -3.08
N GLY A 79 22.75 9.12 -2.93
CA GLY A 79 22.00 8.61 -1.77
C GLY A 79 20.60 8.07 -2.09
N THR A 80 20.23 6.99 -1.42
CA THR A 80 18.86 6.46 -1.42
C THR A 80 18.12 7.08 -0.24
N PRO A 81 17.01 7.80 -0.44
CA PRO A 81 16.25 8.39 0.67
C PRO A 81 15.68 7.30 1.59
N LEU A 82 15.36 7.67 2.83
CA LEU A 82 14.55 6.82 3.69
C LEU A 82 13.14 6.67 3.12
N TYR A 83 12.49 5.52 3.38
CA TYR A 83 11.13 5.28 2.90
C TYR A 83 10.13 6.32 3.41
N CYS A 84 10.26 6.72 4.69
CA CYS A 84 9.42 7.78 5.27
C CYS A 84 9.64 9.14 4.59
N GLU A 85 10.89 9.53 4.33
CA GLU A 85 11.22 10.79 3.63
C GLU A 85 10.64 10.82 2.22
N ALA A 86 10.81 9.72 1.47
CA ALA A 86 10.25 9.59 0.13
C ALA A 86 8.71 9.76 0.12
N LYS A 87 8.02 9.26 1.15
CA LYS A 87 6.58 9.48 1.32
C LYS A 87 6.24 10.91 1.71
N GLN A 88 7.05 11.56 2.56
CA GLN A 88 6.80 12.94 2.97
C GLN A 88 7.05 13.93 1.83
N ALA A 89 7.97 13.62 0.91
CA ALA A 89 8.22 14.41 -0.28
C ALA A 89 6.98 14.54 -1.20
N ALA A 90 6.00 13.64 -1.10
CA ALA A 90 4.72 13.75 -1.79
C ALA A 90 3.78 14.78 -1.11
N GLY A 91 4.19 16.05 -1.09
CA GLY A 91 3.53 17.12 -0.33
C GLY A 91 2.03 17.24 -0.59
N THR A 92 1.63 17.20 -1.86
CA THR A 92 0.23 17.25 -2.25
C THR A 92 -0.61 16.11 -1.65
N TYR A 93 -0.09 14.88 -1.65
CA TYR A 93 -0.75 13.73 -1.04
C TYR A 93 -0.86 13.91 0.49
N GLN A 94 0.19 14.39 1.15
CA GLN A 94 0.18 14.62 2.59
C GLN A 94 -0.85 15.69 2.98
N THR A 95 -0.98 16.78 2.22
CA THR A 95 -2.01 17.81 2.45
C THR A 95 -3.41 17.21 2.38
N VAL A 96 -3.73 16.45 1.33
CA VAL A 96 -5.06 15.83 1.16
C VAL A 96 -5.33 14.81 2.27
N LYS A 97 -4.32 14.02 2.64
CA LYS A 97 -4.42 13.08 3.75
C LYS A 97 -4.75 13.80 5.07
N LEU A 98 -4.11 14.92 5.37
CA LEU A 98 -4.41 15.72 6.56
C LEU A 98 -5.82 16.31 6.54
N GLN A 99 -6.26 16.83 5.39
CA GLN A 99 -7.63 17.32 5.22
C GLN A 99 -8.66 16.22 5.46
N TRP A 100 -8.42 15.01 4.94
CA TRP A 100 -9.30 13.86 5.15
C TRP A 100 -9.35 13.43 6.63
N LEU A 101 -8.19 13.38 7.30
CA LEU A 101 -8.11 13.08 8.73
C LEU A 101 -8.88 14.09 9.58
N LYS A 102 -8.72 15.39 9.27
CA LYS A 102 -9.46 16.47 9.91
C LYS A 102 -10.97 16.31 9.68
N GLY A 103 -11.37 16.01 8.45
CA GLY A 103 -12.77 15.80 8.09
C GLY A 103 -13.43 14.64 8.86
N LEU A 104 -12.71 13.55 9.15
CA LEU A 104 -13.23 12.47 10.01
C LEU A 104 -13.51 12.97 11.43
N GLN A 105 -12.58 13.74 12.00
CA GLN A 105 -12.71 14.27 13.35
C GLN A 105 -13.85 15.30 13.45
N GLU A 106 -13.91 16.23 12.50
CA GLU A 106 -14.96 17.26 12.42
C GLU A 106 -16.36 16.66 12.21
N ALA A 107 -16.45 15.53 11.50
CA ALA A 107 -17.70 14.80 11.34
C ALA A 107 -18.09 13.91 12.54
N GLY A 108 -17.30 13.92 13.62
CA GLY A 108 -17.55 13.08 14.80
C GLY A 108 -17.30 11.59 14.58
N LEU A 109 -16.57 11.20 13.52
CA LEU A 109 -16.26 9.80 13.17
C LEU A 109 -14.99 9.27 13.87
N GLY A 110 -14.38 10.08 14.74
CA GLY A 110 -13.19 9.74 15.50
C GLY A 110 -11.87 9.99 14.75
N THR A 111 -10.76 9.60 15.38
CA THR A 111 -9.40 9.80 14.88
C THR A 111 -8.87 8.54 14.21
N TRP A 112 -8.30 8.69 13.02
CA TRP A 112 -7.68 7.57 12.32
C TRP A 112 -6.42 7.05 13.04
N VAL A 113 -6.39 5.75 13.34
CA VAL A 113 -5.24 5.10 13.97
C VAL A 113 -4.13 4.87 12.96
N ARG A 114 -2.93 5.41 13.25
CA ARG A 114 -1.74 5.23 12.42
C ARG A 114 -0.86 4.13 12.97
N LYS A 115 -0.13 3.45 12.09
CA LYS A 115 0.95 2.56 12.49
C LYS A 115 2.10 3.38 13.09
N PRO A 116 2.90 2.77 13.99
CA PRO A 116 4.09 3.41 14.53
C PRO A 116 5.06 3.85 13.42
N PRO A 117 5.71 5.03 13.53
CA PRO A 117 6.59 5.57 12.49
C PRO A 117 7.82 4.69 12.22
N GLU A 118 8.25 3.90 13.19
CA GLU A 118 9.39 2.97 13.09
C GLU A 118 9.17 1.95 11.96
N GLN A 119 7.90 1.62 11.64
CA GLN A 119 7.56 0.72 10.54
C GLN A 119 7.81 1.34 9.14
N GLU A 120 8.20 2.60 9.07
CA GLU A 120 8.55 3.33 7.85
C GLU A 120 10.01 3.82 7.85
N ASN A 121 10.75 3.59 8.93
CA ASN A 121 12.14 4.02 9.08
C ASN A 121 13.11 2.94 8.57
N PHE A 122 13.18 2.79 7.24
CA PHE A 122 14.15 1.91 6.59
C PHE A 122 14.66 2.52 5.27
N THR A 123 15.86 2.09 4.87
CA THR A 123 16.44 2.36 3.55
C THR A 123 16.49 1.07 2.73
N LEU A 124 16.77 1.20 1.44
CA LEU A 124 17.18 0.04 0.64
C LEU A 124 18.70 -0.03 0.68
N THR A 125 19.23 -1.14 1.19
CA THR A 125 20.62 -1.51 0.94
C THR A 125 20.72 -1.85 -0.55
N VAL A 126 21.54 -1.10 -1.29
CA VAL A 126 21.87 -1.40 -2.69
C VAL A 126 22.81 -2.58 -2.73
#